data_AF-A0A377M765-F1
#
_entry.id   AF-A0A377M765-F1
#
_cell.length_a   1.000
_cell.length_b   1.000
_cell.length_c   1.000
_cell.angle_alpha   90.00
_cell.angle_beta   90.00
_cell.angle_gamma   90.00
#
_symmetry.space_group_name_H-M   'P 1'
#
loop_
_entity.id
_entity.type
_entity.pdbx_description
1 polymer ?
#
loop_
_entity_poly.entity_id
_entity_poly.type
_entity_poly.pdbx_seq_one_letter_code
_entity_poly.pdbx_strand_id
1 'polypeptide(L)'
;MVYVGGGAVNSACEAQLRELIEKLNLPVASSLMGLGAFPATHRQALGMLGMHGTYEANMTMHHSDVIFAVGVRFDDRTTNNLAKYCPNATVLHIDIDPTSISKTVPADVPIVGDARQVLEQMLDLLSQETPSQPLDEIRDWWQQIEQWRARQCLKYDTQSENIKPQAVIETLWRLTKGEAYVTSDVGQHQMFAALYYPFDKPRHWINSGGLGTMGFGLPAALGVKLALPNETVVCVTGDRQHSDEYPGTLHRVAI
;
A
#
# COMPACT_ATOMS: atom_id res chain seq x y z
N MET A 1 7.93 7.24 -10.44
CA MET A 1 7.55 6.11 -9.56
C MET A 1 6.15 5.61 -9.89
N VAL A 2 5.78 4.40 -9.45
CA VAL A 2 4.40 3.88 -9.52
C VAL A 2 3.71 4.06 -8.17
N TYR A 3 2.48 4.57 -8.19
CA TYR A 3 1.62 4.71 -7.01
C TYR A 3 0.36 3.88 -7.19
N VAL A 4 0.18 2.85 -6.35
CA VAL A 4 -0.87 1.85 -6.53
C VAL A 4 -1.96 1.95 -5.47
N GLY A 5 -3.21 1.85 -5.90
CA GLY A 5 -4.39 2.01 -5.06
C GLY A 5 -5.28 0.78 -5.00
N GLY A 6 -6.43 0.93 -4.33
CA GLY A 6 -7.44 -0.13 -4.27
C GLY A 6 -8.03 -0.49 -5.62
N GLY A 7 -8.01 0.44 -6.59
CA GLY A 7 -8.44 0.17 -7.96
C GLY A 7 -7.58 -0.90 -8.65
N ALA A 8 -6.27 -0.95 -8.37
CA ALA A 8 -5.38 -1.99 -8.90
C ALA A 8 -5.74 -3.38 -8.35
N VAL A 9 -6.02 -3.48 -7.03
CA VAL A 9 -6.48 -4.71 -6.39
C VAL A 9 -7.82 -5.17 -6.98
N ASN A 10 -8.76 -4.23 -7.16
CA ASN A 10 -10.09 -4.52 -7.68
C ASN A 10 -10.08 -4.98 -9.14
N SER A 11 -9.21 -4.37 -9.95
CA SER A 11 -9.01 -4.72 -11.37
C SER A 11 -8.28 -6.06 -11.57
N ALA A 12 -7.70 -6.63 -10.50
CA ALA A 12 -6.90 -7.86 -10.56
C ALA A 12 -5.77 -7.78 -11.60
N CYS A 13 -5.03 -6.67 -11.55
CA CYS A 13 -3.96 -6.35 -12.49
C CYS A 13 -2.56 -6.66 -11.94
N GLU A 14 -2.44 -7.46 -10.88
CA GLU A 14 -1.17 -7.70 -10.18
C GLU A 14 -0.07 -8.28 -11.08
N ALA A 15 -0.44 -9.12 -12.06
CA ALA A 15 0.52 -9.73 -12.98
C ALA A 15 1.11 -8.69 -13.95
N GLN A 16 0.25 -7.92 -14.61
CA GLN A 16 0.63 -6.89 -15.56
C GLN A 16 1.36 -5.73 -14.88
N LEU A 17 0.88 -5.34 -13.70
CA LEU A 17 1.51 -4.32 -12.86
C LEU A 17 2.94 -4.75 -12.53
N ARG A 18 3.13 -5.99 -12.06
CA ARG A 18 4.45 -6.52 -11.72
C ARG A 18 5.38 -6.57 -12.92
N GLU A 19 4.93 -7.10 -14.05
CA GLU A 19 5.72 -7.19 -15.27
C GLU A 19 6.21 -5.81 -15.73
N LEU A 20 5.32 -4.81 -15.77
CA LEU A 20 5.66 -3.46 -16.18
C LEU A 20 6.65 -2.80 -15.23
N ILE A 21 6.46 -2.97 -13.92
CA ILE A 21 7.34 -2.44 -12.88
C ILE A 21 8.74 -3.06 -12.97
N GLU A 22 8.84 -4.38 -13.12
CA GLU A 22 10.13 -5.08 -13.23
C GLU A 22 10.85 -4.69 -14.53
N LYS A 23 10.13 -4.65 -15.66
CA LYS A 23 10.67 -4.30 -16.98
C LYS A 23 11.25 -2.88 -17.03
N LEU A 24 10.62 -1.94 -16.32
CA LEU A 24 11.03 -0.53 -16.27
C LEU A 24 11.86 -0.19 -15.02
N ASN A 25 12.13 -1.18 -14.16
CA ASN A 25 12.84 -1.03 -12.89
C ASN A 25 12.32 0.13 -12.02
N LEU A 26 10.99 0.30 -11.95
CA LEU A 26 10.36 1.43 -11.25
C LEU A 26 10.14 1.15 -9.75
N PRO A 27 10.31 2.15 -8.87
CA PRO A 27 9.91 2.03 -7.47
C PRO A 27 8.39 2.12 -7.31
N VAL A 28 7.84 1.41 -6.31
CA VAL A 28 6.41 1.27 -6.06
C VAL A 28 6.06 1.70 -4.65
N ALA A 29 5.11 2.61 -4.50
CA ALA A 29 4.46 2.86 -3.22
C ALA A 29 2.97 2.52 -3.31
N SER A 30 2.41 2.10 -2.19
CA SER A 30 1.01 1.69 -2.10
C SER A 30 0.20 2.64 -1.22
N SER A 31 -1.05 2.89 -1.58
CA SER A 31 -2.01 3.42 -0.60
C SER A 31 -2.36 2.31 0.41
N LEU A 32 -3.02 2.67 1.52
CA LEU A 32 -3.56 1.69 2.47
C LEU A 32 -4.48 0.65 1.78
N MET A 33 -5.26 1.08 0.79
CA MET A 33 -6.18 0.21 0.04
C MET A 33 -5.48 -0.60 -1.05
N GLY A 34 -4.24 -0.26 -1.40
CA GLY A 34 -3.44 -0.92 -2.45
C GLY A 34 -2.43 -1.94 -1.91
N LEU A 35 -2.38 -2.17 -0.59
CA LEU A 35 -1.48 -3.18 -0.01
C LEU A 35 -1.78 -4.57 -0.60
N GLY A 36 -0.73 -5.23 -1.08
CA GLY A 36 -0.84 -6.51 -1.79
C GLY A 36 -1.04 -6.40 -3.30
N ALA A 37 -1.32 -5.21 -3.88
CA ALA A 37 -1.37 -5.04 -5.34
C ALA A 37 -0.01 -5.30 -6.01
N PHE A 38 1.07 -4.98 -5.30
CA PHE A 38 2.45 -5.34 -5.64
C PHE A 38 3.10 -5.97 -4.40
N PRO A 39 3.93 -7.02 -4.53
CA PRO A 39 4.43 -7.74 -3.37
C PRO A 39 5.27 -6.86 -2.45
N ALA A 40 4.87 -6.74 -1.18
CA ALA A 40 5.54 -5.88 -0.21
C ALA A 40 6.97 -6.34 0.12
N THR A 41 7.28 -7.63 -0.05
CA THR A 41 8.65 -8.17 0.11
C THR A 41 9.55 -7.92 -1.08
N HIS A 42 9.01 -7.43 -2.21
CA HIS A 42 9.79 -7.17 -3.41
C HIS A 42 10.73 -5.96 -3.21
N ARG A 43 11.96 -6.02 -3.75
CA ARG A 43 12.96 -4.93 -3.61
C ARG A 43 12.42 -3.59 -4.10
N GLN A 44 11.57 -3.61 -5.13
CA GLN A 44 11.00 -2.40 -5.72
C GLN A 44 9.85 -1.79 -4.90
N ALA A 45 9.36 -2.49 -3.87
CA ALA A 45 8.36 -1.97 -2.96
C ALA A 45 8.98 -1.00 -1.94
N LEU A 46 8.34 0.14 -1.75
CA LEU A 46 8.70 1.17 -0.77
C LEU A 46 7.78 1.15 0.46
N GLY A 47 6.73 0.32 0.43
CA GLY A 47 5.71 0.26 1.46
C GLY A 47 4.58 1.26 1.27
N MET A 48 3.88 1.56 2.36
CA MET A 48 2.71 2.44 2.34
C MET A 48 3.13 3.91 2.21
N LEU A 49 2.42 4.67 1.40
CA LEU A 49 2.53 6.13 1.26
C LEU A 49 1.53 6.84 2.19
N GLY A 50 1.88 8.04 2.65
CA GLY A 50 0.94 8.97 3.28
C GLY A 50 1.30 9.33 4.72
N MET A 51 0.31 9.79 5.49
CA MET A 51 0.49 10.31 6.85
C MET A 51 1.21 9.35 7.81
N HIS A 52 0.97 8.05 7.67
CA HIS A 52 1.65 6.98 8.42
C HIS A 52 2.55 6.13 7.54
N GLY A 53 2.80 6.59 6.30
CA GLY A 53 3.62 5.86 5.33
C GLY A 53 5.10 5.83 5.70
N THR A 54 5.85 5.02 4.96
CA THR A 54 7.30 4.95 5.13
C THR A 54 7.94 6.26 4.66
N TYR A 55 9.09 6.58 5.26
CA TYR A 55 9.86 7.76 4.91
C TYR A 55 10.29 7.69 3.44
N GLU A 56 10.81 6.55 2.99
CA GLU A 56 11.24 6.32 1.62
C GLU A 56 10.10 6.43 0.61
N ALA A 57 8.88 5.93 0.90
CA ALA A 57 7.73 6.10 0.01
C ALA A 57 7.36 7.59 -0.15
N ASN A 58 7.27 8.32 0.96
CA ASN A 58 6.92 9.74 0.96
C ASN A 58 7.98 10.59 0.26
N MET A 59 9.26 10.34 0.49
CA MET A 59 10.35 11.05 -0.19
C MET A 59 10.40 10.73 -1.68
N THR A 60 10.19 9.48 -2.07
CA THR A 60 10.10 9.07 -3.48
C THR A 60 8.95 9.80 -4.19
N MET A 61 7.77 9.90 -3.56
CA MET A 61 6.64 10.65 -4.10
C MET A 61 6.94 12.14 -4.25
N HIS A 62 7.58 12.74 -3.26
CA HIS A 62 7.92 14.16 -3.29
C HIS A 62 8.93 14.51 -4.39
N HIS A 63 9.94 13.67 -4.61
CA HIS A 63 11.05 13.95 -5.53
C HIS A 63 10.89 13.30 -6.91
N SER A 64 9.81 12.58 -7.17
CA SER A 64 9.55 12.01 -8.50
C SER A 64 9.26 13.11 -9.53
N ASP A 65 9.73 12.90 -10.74
CA ASP A 65 9.44 13.65 -11.95
C ASP A 65 8.26 13.06 -12.75
N VAL A 66 7.94 11.79 -12.52
CA VAL A 66 6.76 11.11 -13.08
C VAL A 66 6.06 10.32 -11.98
N ILE A 67 4.76 10.54 -11.80
CA ILE A 67 3.87 9.70 -10.99
C ILE A 67 3.00 8.88 -11.93
N PHE A 68 3.18 7.57 -11.92
CA PHE A 68 2.26 6.64 -12.56
C PHE A 68 1.26 6.10 -11.54
N ALA A 69 0.10 6.75 -11.48
CA ALA A 69 -0.98 6.47 -10.55
C ALA A 69 -1.95 5.42 -11.13
N VAL A 70 -2.04 4.26 -10.46
CA VAL A 70 -2.85 3.12 -10.90
C VAL A 70 -3.96 2.84 -9.90
N GLY A 71 -5.19 3.23 -10.23
CA GLY A 71 -6.38 2.96 -9.42
C GLY A 71 -6.36 3.66 -8.05
N VAL A 72 -5.87 4.90 -8.02
CA VAL A 72 -5.75 5.75 -6.82
C VAL A 72 -6.68 6.95 -6.92
N ARG A 73 -7.17 7.43 -5.77
CA ARG A 73 -8.04 8.62 -5.68
C ARG A 73 -7.35 9.88 -5.15
N PHE A 74 -6.04 9.81 -4.89
CA PHE A 74 -5.25 10.88 -4.26
C PHE A 74 -5.94 11.51 -3.04
N ASP A 75 -6.29 10.71 -2.02
CA ASP A 75 -6.98 11.24 -0.85
C ASP A 75 -6.07 12.08 0.06
N ASP A 76 -6.71 12.85 0.95
CA ASP A 76 -6.07 13.76 1.91
C ASP A 76 -5.12 13.05 2.88
N ARG A 77 -5.36 11.77 3.20
CA ARG A 77 -4.48 10.96 4.06
C ARG A 77 -3.15 10.64 3.39
N THR A 78 -3.12 10.68 2.06
CA THR A 78 -1.91 10.48 1.25
C THR A 78 -1.26 11.80 0.87
N THR A 79 -2.06 12.80 0.50
CA THR A 79 -1.55 14.07 -0.04
C THR A 79 -1.11 15.06 1.03
N ASN A 80 -1.82 15.14 2.16
CA ASN A 80 -1.61 16.08 3.26
C ASN A 80 -1.55 17.56 2.83
N ASN A 81 -0.43 18.01 2.26
CA ASN A 81 -0.26 19.34 1.68
C ASN A 81 -0.05 19.24 0.17
N LEU A 82 -1.12 19.51 -0.60
CA LEU A 82 -1.11 19.40 -2.07
C LEU A 82 -0.03 20.25 -2.74
N ALA A 83 0.27 21.44 -2.22
CA ALA A 83 1.31 22.30 -2.80
C ALA A 83 2.72 21.70 -2.68
N LYS A 84 2.90 20.71 -1.80
CA LYS A 84 4.16 19.98 -1.61
C LYS A 84 4.08 18.54 -2.11
N TYR A 85 2.95 18.13 -2.67
CA TYR A 85 2.73 16.76 -3.11
C TYR A 85 3.13 16.65 -4.58
N CYS A 86 4.21 15.90 -4.85
CA CYS A 86 4.82 15.72 -6.17
C CYS A 86 4.91 17.02 -7.01
N PRO A 87 5.54 18.10 -6.49
CA PRO A 87 5.42 19.46 -7.02
C PRO A 87 5.95 19.65 -8.46
N ASN A 88 6.80 18.75 -8.94
CA ASN A 88 7.43 18.83 -10.26
C ASN A 88 7.08 17.63 -11.15
N ALA A 89 6.12 16.79 -10.74
CA ALA A 89 5.87 15.54 -11.41
C ALA A 89 4.86 15.68 -12.55
N THR A 90 5.09 14.94 -13.64
CA THR A 90 4.07 14.61 -14.63
C THR A 90 3.21 13.46 -14.08
N VAL A 91 1.91 13.64 -14.02
CA VAL A 91 0.97 12.69 -13.42
C VAL A 91 0.21 11.93 -14.50
N LEU A 92 0.52 10.64 -14.64
CA LEU A 92 -0.27 9.67 -15.41
C LEU A 92 -1.26 9.02 -14.45
N HIS A 93 -2.56 9.13 -14.72
CA HIS A 93 -3.59 8.66 -13.80
C HIS A 93 -4.58 7.72 -14.50
N ILE A 94 -4.50 6.44 -14.14
CA ILE A 94 -5.47 5.43 -14.53
C ILE A 94 -6.56 5.33 -13.47
N ASP A 95 -7.80 5.58 -13.86
CA ASP A 95 -8.98 5.29 -13.05
C ASP A 95 -10.15 4.83 -13.92
N ILE A 96 -10.98 3.93 -13.39
CA ILE A 96 -12.19 3.48 -14.10
C ILE A 96 -13.31 4.51 -14.01
N ASP A 97 -13.30 5.34 -12.96
CA ASP A 97 -14.26 6.40 -12.72
C ASP A 97 -13.70 7.74 -13.22
N PRO A 98 -14.24 8.32 -14.30
CA PRO A 98 -13.75 9.60 -14.83
C PRO A 98 -13.91 10.75 -13.82
N THR A 99 -14.80 10.63 -12.83
CA THR A 99 -14.99 11.67 -11.80
C THR A 99 -13.90 11.67 -10.73
N SER A 100 -13.08 10.62 -10.67
CA SER A 100 -11.93 10.52 -9.76
C SER A 100 -10.66 11.14 -10.36
N ILE A 101 -10.58 11.21 -11.69
CA ILE A 101 -9.45 11.84 -12.40
C ILE A 101 -9.44 13.34 -12.17
N SER A 102 -8.26 13.90 -11.87
CA SER A 102 -8.04 15.34 -11.65
C SER A 102 -8.90 15.96 -10.55
N LYS A 103 -9.54 15.15 -9.70
CA LYS A 103 -10.40 15.62 -8.60
C LYS A 103 -9.60 16.30 -7.49
N THR A 104 -8.44 15.73 -7.15
CA THR A 104 -7.57 16.22 -6.06
C THR A 104 -6.21 16.66 -6.58
N VAL A 105 -5.57 15.83 -7.39
CA VAL A 105 -4.29 16.12 -8.05
C VAL A 105 -4.56 16.16 -9.56
N PRO A 106 -4.24 17.26 -10.26
CA PRO A 106 -4.38 17.33 -11.71
C PRO A 106 -3.56 16.23 -12.40
N ALA A 107 -4.20 15.47 -13.29
CA ALA A 107 -3.51 14.51 -14.14
C ALA A 107 -3.09 15.18 -15.46
N ASP A 108 -1.81 15.09 -15.81
CA ASP A 108 -1.30 15.53 -17.12
C ASP A 108 -1.70 14.54 -18.22
N VAL A 109 -1.74 13.25 -17.88
CA VAL A 109 -2.15 12.16 -18.78
C VAL A 109 -3.27 11.35 -18.11
N PRO A 110 -4.53 11.76 -18.28
CA PRO A 110 -5.67 11.03 -17.75
C PRO A 110 -6.00 9.81 -18.62
N ILE A 111 -6.19 8.65 -18.01
CA ILE A 111 -6.56 7.40 -18.68
C ILE A 111 -7.79 6.82 -18.00
N VAL A 112 -8.95 6.93 -18.67
CA VAL A 112 -10.21 6.36 -18.17
C VAL A 112 -10.32 4.92 -18.64
N GLY A 113 -10.26 3.95 -17.71
CA GLY A 113 -10.38 2.54 -18.05
C GLY A 113 -10.08 1.57 -16.91
N ASP A 114 -10.36 0.29 -17.17
CA ASP A 114 -9.96 -0.79 -16.27
C ASP A 114 -8.44 -0.92 -16.25
N ALA A 115 -7.83 -0.88 -15.05
CA ALA A 115 -6.38 -0.81 -14.90
C ALA A 115 -5.65 -2.00 -15.53
N ARG A 116 -6.22 -3.20 -15.45
CA ARG A 116 -5.69 -4.40 -16.09
C ARG A 116 -5.59 -4.23 -17.60
N GLN A 117 -6.70 -3.87 -18.27
CA GLN A 117 -6.72 -3.69 -19.72
C GLN A 117 -5.76 -2.58 -20.20
N VAL A 118 -5.67 -1.49 -19.44
CA VAL A 118 -4.72 -0.41 -19.75
C VAL A 118 -3.28 -0.91 -19.64
N LEU A 119 -2.94 -1.61 -18.56
CA LEU A 119 -1.58 -2.14 -18.36
C LEU A 119 -1.21 -3.20 -19.41
N GLU A 120 -2.16 -4.05 -19.83
CA GLU A 120 -1.96 -5.00 -20.95
C GLU A 120 -1.58 -4.26 -22.23
N GLN A 121 -2.33 -3.23 -22.61
CA GLN A 121 -2.03 -2.42 -23.79
C GLN A 121 -0.67 -1.71 -23.68
N MET A 122 -0.33 -1.20 -22.49
CA MET A 122 0.98 -0.57 -22.27
C MET A 122 2.12 -1.58 -22.42
N LEU A 123 1.96 -2.79 -21.90
CA LEU A 123 2.95 -3.88 -22.07
C LEU A 123 3.11 -4.29 -23.53
N ASP A 124 2.00 -4.42 -24.27
CA ASP A 124 2.01 -4.73 -25.70
C ASP A 124 2.80 -3.68 -26.49
N LEU A 125 2.56 -2.39 -26.22
CA LEU A 125 3.31 -1.29 -26.83
C LEU A 125 4.80 -1.33 -26.44
N LEU A 126 5.10 -1.55 -25.16
CA LEU A 126 6.47 -1.67 -24.67
C LEU A 126 7.23 -2.88 -25.24
N SER A 127 6.53 -3.91 -25.74
CA SER A 127 7.15 -5.08 -26.39
C SER A 127 7.59 -4.79 -27.83
N GLN A 128 6.98 -3.78 -28.47
CA GLN A 128 7.26 -3.39 -29.86
C GLN A 128 8.38 -2.34 -29.95
N GLU A 129 8.68 -1.68 -28.84
CA GLU A 129 9.71 -0.65 -28.74
C GLU A 129 11.10 -1.26 -28.42
N THR A 130 12.15 -0.59 -28.91
CA THR A 130 13.51 -0.91 -28.46
C THR A 130 13.76 -0.19 -27.13
N PRO A 131 14.15 -0.89 -26.05
CA PRO A 131 14.38 -0.26 -24.75
C PRO A 131 15.41 0.86 -24.83
N SER A 132 15.01 2.09 -24.49
CA SER A 132 15.87 3.28 -24.51
C SER A 132 15.97 3.98 -23.15
N GLN A 133 15.55 3.32 -22.06
CA GLN A 133 15.62 3.90 -20.72
C GLN A 133 17.07 4.24 -20.37
N PRO A 134 17.38 5.49 -19.98
CA PRO A 134 18.70 5.86 -19.48
C PRO A 134 19.00 5.07 -18.20
N LEU A 135 19.82 4.03 -18.32
CA LEU A 135 20.14 3.12 -17.21
C LEU A 135 20.85 3.85 -16.05
N ASP A 136 21.60 4.89 -16.35
CA ASP A 136 22.28 5.71 -15.34
C ASP A 136 21.29 6.51 -14.49
N GLU A 137 20.26 7.11 -15.08
CA GLU A 137 19.28 7.93 -14.34
C GLU A 137 18.44 7.07 -13.38
N ILE A 138 17.94 5.92 -13.84
CA ILE A 138 17.17 5.01 -12.97
C ILE A 138 18.05 4.42 -11.86
N ARG A 139 19.34 4.17 -12.13
CA ARG A 139 20.30 3.71 -11.11
C ARG A 139 20.51 4.79 -10.07
N ASP A 140 20.78 6.02 -10.47
CA ASP A 140 21.04 7.14 -9.56
C ASP A 140 19.79 7.46 -8.73
N TRP A 141 18.60 7.32 -9.34
CA TRP A 141 17.33 7.40 -8.62
C TRP A 141 17.18 6.32 -7.54
N TRP A 142 17.49 5.05 -7.87
CA TRP A 142 17.53 3.99 -6.86
C TRP A 142 18.54 4.26 -5.76
N GLN A 143 19.73 4.78 -6.07
CA GLN A 143 20.72 5.14 -5.05
C GLN A 143 20.15 6.18 -4.07
N GLN A 144 19.45 7.19 -4.57
CA GLN A 144 18.78 8.19 -3.73
C GLN A 144 17.71 7.56 -2.83
N ILE A 145 16.92 6.63 -3.36
CA ILE A 145 15.90 5.90 -2.59
C ILE A 145 16.54 5.04 -1.48
N GLU A 146 17.64 4.34 -1.78
CA GLU A 146 18.33 3.51 -0.77
C GLU A 146 18.88 4.37 0.38
N GLN A 147 19.28 5.63 0.14
CA GLN A 147 19.66 6.56 1.21
C GLN A 147 18.48 6.86 2.15
N TRP A 148 17.26 6.97 1.63
CA TRP A 148 16.06 7.18 2.46
C TRP A 148 15.69 5.90 3.20
N ARG A 149 15.73 4.75 2.52
CA ARG A 149 15.46 3.43 3.13
C ARG A 149 16.47 3.10 4.24
N ALA A 150 17.72 3.54 4.13
CA ALA A 150 18.75 3.38 5.15
C ALA A 150 18.40 4.04 6.50
N ARG A 151 17.44 4.97 6.55
CA ARG A 151 16.92 5.48 7.82
C ARG A 151 16.17 4.44 8.63
N GLN A 152 15.67 3.39 7.96
CA GLN A 152 14.90 2.30 8.56
C GLN A 152 13.79 2.84 9.46
N CYS A 153 12.90 3.65 8.85
CA CYS A 153 11.92 4.47 9.54
C CYS A 153 10.90 3.68 10.39
N LEU A 154 10.74 2.39 10.12
CA LEU A 154 9.88 1.48 10.88
C LEU A 154 10.58 0.81 12.08
N LYS A 155 11.87 1.09 12.31
CA LYS A 155 12.58 0.56 13.48
C LYS A 155 11.85 0.93 14.78
N TYR A 156 11.76 -0.06 15.66
CA TYR A 156 11.23 0.09 17.00
C TYR A 156 12.12 -0.64 18.00
N ASP A 157 11.95 -0.35 19.28
CA ASP A 157 12.73 -0.95 20.37
C ASP A 157 12.33 -2.43 20.57
N THR A 158 13.22 -3.35 20.21
CA THR A 158 13.03 -4.80 20.34
C THR A 158 13.57 -5.38 21.65
N GLN A 159 14.18 -4.56 22.52
CA GLN A 159 14.76 -5.00 23.80
C GLN A 159 13.85 -4.70 25.00
N SER A 160 12.72 -4.03 24.76
CA SER A 160 11.68 -3.78 25.73
C SER A 160 11.19 -5.06 26.41
N GLU A 161 11.04 -5.01 27.74
CA GLU A 161 10.38 -6.07 28.53
C GLU A 161 8.88 -6.19 28.18
N ASN A 162 8.26 -5.10 27.73
CA ASN A 162 6.89 -5.09 27.25
C ASN A 162 6.78 -5.54 25.79
N ILE A 163 5.75 -6.31 25.47
CA ILE A 163 5.41 -6.71 24.10
C ILE A 163 5.12 -5.48 23.26
N LYS A 164 5.87 -5.30 22.17
CA LYS A 164 5.63 -4.25 21.18
C LYS A 164 4.58 -4.71 20.17
N PRO A 165 3.57 -3.90 19.84
CA PRO A 165 2.54 -4.28 18.88
C PRO A 165 3.10 -4.57 17.48
N GLN A 166 4.18 -3.88 17.09
CA GLN A 166 4.91 -4.17 15.85
C GLN A 166 5.44 -5.62 15.82
N ALA A 167 6.08 -6.06 16.91
CA ALA A 167 6.63 -7.41 17.04
C ALA A 167 5.54 -8.50 16.99
N VAL A 168 4.34 -8.17 17.48
CA VAL A 168 3.17 -9.06 17.39
C VAL A 168 2.79 -9.28 15.93
N ILE A 169 2.69 -8.21 15.13
CA ILE A 169 2.34 -8.30 13.71
C ILE A 169 3.45 -9.00 12.90
N GLU A 170 4.73 -8.70 13.15
CA GLU A 170 5.84 -9.39 12.47
C GLU A 170 5.87 -10.88 12.82
N THR A 171 5.56 -11.23 14.07
CA THR A 171 5.46 -12.62 14.50
C THR A 171 4.28 -13.31 13.85
N LEU A 172 3.13 -12.63 13.75
CA LEU A 172 1.97 -13.12 13.02
C LEU A 172 2.33 -13.44 11.58
N TRP A 173 2.95 -12.49 10.85
CA TRP A 173 3.39 -12.67 9.47
C TRP A 173 4.31 -13.88 9.31
N ARG A 174 5.29 -14.04 10.21
CA ARG A 174 6.22 -15.18 10.18
C ARG A 174 5.53 -16.52 10.42
N LEU A 175 4.57 -16.58 11.35
CA LEU A 175 3.83 -17.80 11.68
C LEU A 175 2.85 -18.19 10.56
N THR A 176 2.23 -17.19 9.92
CA THR A 176 1.32 -17.39 8.78
C THR A 176 2.05 -17.48 7.45
N LYS A 177 3.38 -17.28 7.44
CA LYS A 177 4.21 -17.19 6.23
C LYS A 177 3.74 -16.12 5.24
N GLY A 178 3.09 -15.07 5.72
CA GLY A 178 2.49 -14.02 4.89
C GLY A 178 1.20 -14.43 4.17
N GLU A 179 0.68 -15.64 4.39
CA GLU A 179 -0.44 -16.22 3.64
C GLU A 179 -1.82 -15.98 4.27
N ALA A 180 -1.88 -15.43 5.49
CA ALA A 180 -3.16 -15.18 6.13
C ALA A 180 -3.92 -14.00 5.50
N TYR A 181 -5.25 -14.13 5.48
CA TYR A 181 -6.15 -13.01 5.28
C TYR A 181 -6.24 -12.22 6.57
N VAL A 182 -5.77 -10.98 6.54
CA VAL A 182 -5.75 -10.10 7.70
C VAL A 182 -6.88 -9.09 7.56
N THR A 183 -7.80 -9.13 8.51
CA THR A 183 -8.78 -8.06 8.69
C THR A 183 -8.32 -7.14 9.81
N SER A 184 -8.78 -5.89 9.78
CA SER A 184 -8.50 -4.96 10.87
C SER A 184 -9.68 -4.06 11.17
N ASP A 185 -9.83 -3.77 12.46
CA ASP A 185 -10.58 -2.59 12.91
C ASP A 185 -9.78 -1.31 12.62
N VAL A 186 -10.29 -0.18 13.11
CA VAL A 186 -9.73 1.14 12.83
C VAL A 186 -9.05 1.70 14.07
N GLY A 187 -7.80 2.13 13.93
CA GLY A 187 -6.99 2.67 15.02
C GLY A 187 -5.49 2.46 14.79
N GLN A 188 -4.69 2.59 15.84
CA GLN A 188 -3.24 2.36 15.75
C GLN A 188 -2.90 0.94 15.31
N HIS A 189 -3.67 -0.07 15.76
CA HIS A 189 -3.50 -1.46 15.37
C HIS A 189 -3.66 -1.68 13.86
N GLN A 190 -4.54 -0.92 13.19
CA GLN A 190 -4.68 -0.91 11.73
C GLN A 190 -3.39 -0.48 11.04
N MET A 191 -2.74 0.56 11.56
CA MET A 191 -1.48 1.05 11.02
C MET A 191 -0.34 0.07 11.33
N PHE A 192 -0.33 -0.57 12.49
CA PHE A 192 0.65 -1.61 12.78
C PHE A 192 0.50 -2.81 11.84
N ALA A 193 -0.73 -3.30 11.59
CA ALA A 193 -0.98 -4.34 10.61
C ALA A 193 -0.51 -3.91 9.21
N ALA A 194 -0.90 -2.72 8.76
CA ALA A 194 -0.55 -2.19 7.45
C ALA A 194 0.96 -1.99 7.22
N LEU A 195 1.71 -1.62 8.26
CA LEU A 195 3.14 -1.30 8.16
C LEU A 195 4.06 -2.50 8.43
N TYR A 196 3.65 -3.42 9.30
CA TYR A 196 4.51 -4.51 9.79
C TYR A 196 4.10 -5.91 9.32
N TYR A 197 3.00 -6.03 8.55
CA TYR A 197 2.65 -7.26 7.84
C TYR A 197 2.91 -7.08 6.33
N PRO A 198 4.01 -7.62 5.78
CA PRO A 198 4.26 -7.58 4.33
C PRO A 198 3.21 -8.37 3.55
N PHE A 199 2.26 -7.67 2.93
CA PHE A 199 1.25 -8.27 2.05
C PHE A 199 1.83 -8.51 0.65
N ASP A 200 2.05 -9.78 0.31
CA ASP A 200 2.57 -10.18 -1.00
C ASP A 200 1.49 -10.51 -2.03
N LYS A 201 0.23 -10.55 -1.61
CA LYS A 201 -0.92 -10.93 -2.44
C LYS A 201 -2.06 -9.93 -2.31
N PRO A 202 -2.78 -9.66 -3.41
CA PRO A 202 -3.96 -8.80 -3.36
C PRO A 202 -5.05 -9.46 -2.51
N ARG A 203 -5.97 -8.65 -1.97
CA ARG A 203 -7.16 -9.11 -1.22
C ARG A 203 -6.84 -9.87 0.09
N HIS A 204 -5.59 -9.86 0.55
CA HIS A 204 -5.19 -10.40 1.86
C HIS A 204 -5.24 -9.33 2.97
N TRP A 205 -5.43 -8.06 2.61
CA TRP A 205 -5.64 -6.95 3.54
C TRP A 205 -7.08 -6.43 3.43
N ILE A 206 -7.87 -6.58 4.50
CA ILE A 206 -9.28 -6.23 4.54
C ILE A 206 -9.53 -5.23 5.66
N ASN A 207 -9.78 -3.97 5.32
CA ASN A 207 -9.89 -2.90 6.31
C ASN A 207 -10.92 -1.84 5.88
N SER A 208 -11.36 -1.01 6.83
CA SER A 208 -12.13 0.20 6.53
C SER A 208 -11.19 1.41 6.41
N GLY A 209 -10.80 1.74 5.18
CA GLY A 209 -9.91 2.87 4.91
C GLY A 209 -10.65 4.20 4.74
N GLY A 210 -11.54 4.28 3.74
CA GLY A 210 -12.18 5.54 3.35
C GLY A 210 -13.07 6.17 4.42
N LEU A 211 -13.97 5.38 5.02
CA LEU A 211 -14.88 5.85 6.08
C LEU A 211 -14.26 5.71 7.48
N GLY A 212 -13.33 4.77 7.68
CA GLY A 212 -12.70 4.55 8.99
C GLY A 212 -13.68 3.99 10.04
N THR A 213 -14.57 3.08 9.63
CA THR A 213 -15.58 2.49 10.52
C THR A 213 -14.97 1.54 11.54
N MET A 214 -15.04 1.88 12.83
CA MET A 214 -14.72 0.97 13.93
C MET A 214 -15.73 -0.18 14.00
N GLY A 215 -15.29 -1.37 14.39
CA GLY A 215 -16.10 -2.58 14.43
C GLY A 215 -16.27 -3.30 13.09
N PHE A 216 -15.48 -2.92 12.09
CA PHE A 216 -15.42 -3.56 10.79
C PHE A 216 -14.67 -4.90 10.82
N GLY A 217 -13.61 -5.01 11.63
CA GLY A 217 -12.61 -6.08 11.56
C GLY A 217 -13.19 -7.47 11.79
N LEU A 218 -13.93 -7.65 12.89
CA LEU A 218 -14.49 -8.96 13.26
C LEU A 218 -15.59 -9.44 12.28
N PRO A 219 -16.62 -8.64 11.94
CA PRO A 219 -17.59 -9.03 10.91
C PRO A 219 -16.93 -9.33 9.56
N ALA A 220 -15.91 -8.56 9.16
CA ALA A 220 -15.16 -8.82 7.94
C ALA A 220 -14.41 -10.17 8.00
N ALA A 221 -13.78 -10.51 9.14
CA ALA A 221 -13.10 -11.79 9.33
C ALA A 221 -14.07 -12.97 9.20
N LEU A 222 -15.25 -12.87 9.80
CA LEU A 222 -16.30 -13.88 9.66
C LEU A 222 -16.73 -14.03 8.19
N GLY A 223 -16.90 -12.92 7.46
CA GLY A 223 -17.21 -12.94 6.03
C GLY A 223 -16.14 -13.67 5.21
N VAL A 224 -14.85 -13.36 5.44
CA VAL A 224 -13.74 -14.05 4.76
C VAL A 224 -13.75 -15.54 5.12
N LYS A 225 -13.92 -15.90 6.40
CA LYS A 225 -13.90 -17.29 6.83
C LYS A 225 -15.07 -18.11 6.28
N LEU A 226 -16.24 -17.49 6.10
CA LEU A 226 -17.38 -18.12 5.41
C LEU A 226 -17.11 -18.33 3.92
N ALA A 227 -16.47 -17.37 3.25
CA ALA A 227 -16.13 -17.48 1.84
C ALA A 227 -14.96 -18.44 1.57
N LEU A 228 -14.01 -18.54 2.51
CA LEU A 228 -12.77 -19.29 2.42
C LEU A 228 -12.56 -20.16 3.67
N PRO A 229 -13.32 -21.26 3.84
CA PRO A 229 -13.37 -22.03 5.09
C PRO A 229 -12.03 -22.64 5.50
N ASN A 230 -11.16 -22.95 4.54
CA ASN A 230 -9.87 -23.61 4.78
C ASN A 230 -8.72 -22.63 5.00
N GLU A 231 -8.94 -21.34 4.74
CA GLU A 231 -7.87 -20.33 4.81
C GLU A 231 -7.67 -19.82 6.23
N THR A 232 -6.44 -19.37 6.52
CA THR A 232 -6.13 -18.71 7.79
C THR A 232 -6.63 -17.28 7.73
N VAL A 233 -7.52 -16.92 8.66
CA VAL A 233 -8.09 -15.58 8.77
C VAL A 233 -7.77 -15.03 10.15
N VAL A 234 -7.26 -13.81 10.19
CA VAL A 234 -6.79 -13.16 11.41
C VAL A 234 -7.43 -11.78 11.52
N CYS A 235 -8.02 -11.47 12.67
CA CYS A 235 -8.63 -10.17 12.93
C CYS A 235 -7.75 -9.37 13.89
N VAL A 236 -7.08 -8.33 13.37
CA VAL A 236 -6.28 -7.42 14.20
C VAL A 236 -7.21 -6.33 14.73
N THR A 237 -7.50 -6.36 16.03
CA THR A 237 -8.42 -5.41 16.67
C THR A 237 -7.81 -4.75 17.92
N GLY A 238 -8.42 -3.64 18.34
CA GLY A 238 -8.01 -2.87 19.51
C GLY A 238 -8.94 -3.11 20.72
N ASP A 239 -8.38 -2.96 21.91
CA ASP A 239 -9.07 -3.16 23.19
C ASP A 239 -10.25 -2.22 23.44
N ARG A 240 -10.23 -1.00 22.88
CA ARG A 240 -11.31 0.00 23.04
C ARG A 240 -12.69 -0.46 22.57
N GLN A 241 -12.77 -1.57 21.83
CA GLN A 241 -14.02 -2.17 21.38
C GLN A 241 -14.50 -3.32 22.27
N HIS A 242 -13.61 -3.94 23.06
CA HIS A 242 -13.99 -4.95 24.05
C HIS A 242 -14.35 -4.34 25.42
N SER A 243 -14.17 -3.02 25.58
CA SER A 243 -14.19 -2.35 26.88
C SER A 243 -15.27 -1.27 27.01
N ASP A 244 -16.53 -1.58 26.71
CA ASP A 244 -17.64 -0.81 27.30
C ASP A 244 -17.78 -1.06 28.82
N GLU A 245 -16.95 -1.94 29.41
CA GLU A 245 -16.98 -2.24 30.85
C GLU A 245 -15.83 -1.68 31.72
N TYR A 246 -14.71 -1.17 31.19
CA TYR A 246 -13.62 -0.67 32.07
C TYR A 246 -12.83 0.52 31.49
N PRO A 247 -12.92 1.73 32.10
CA PRO A 247 -12.15 2.88 31.67
C PRO A 247 -10.72 2.81 32.23
N GLY A 248 -9.76 2.37 31.41
CA GLY A 248 -8.33 2.51 31.68
C GLY A 248 -7.51 1.28 31.31
N THR A 249 -7.26 1.04 30.02
CA THR A 249 -6.35 -0.04 29.60
C THR A 249 -5.41 0.40 28.48
N LEU A 250 -4.17 -0.05 28.61
CA LEU A 250 -3.07 0.10 27.66
C LEU A 250 -3.46 -0.41 26.27
N HIS A 251 -2.98 0.28 25.23
CA HIS A 251 -3.05 -0.12 23.82
C HIS A 251 -2.69 -1.59 23.62
N ARG A 252 -3.69 -2.46 23.49
CA ARG A 252 -3.51 -3.90 23.25
C ARG A 252 -4.00 -4.23 21.85
N VAL A 253 -3.17 -4.95 21.11
CA VAL A 253 -3.59 -5.64 19.89
C VAL A 253 -4.20 -6.96 20.33
N ALA A 254 -5.49 -7.15 20.07
CA ALA A 254 -6.15 -8.45 20.14
C ALA A 254 -6.13 -9.06 18.74
N ILE A 255 -5.81 -10.35 18.67
CA ILE A 255 -5.72 -11.17 17.46
C ILE A 255 -6.78 -12.27 17.56
#